data_AF-A0A1I3QK78-F1
#
_entry.id   AF-A0A1I3QK78-F1
#
_cell.length_a   1.000
_cell.length_b   1.000
_cell.length_c   1.000
_cell.angle_alpha   90.00
_cell.angle_beta   90.00
_cell.angle_gamma   90.00
#
_symmetry.space_group_name_H-M   'P 1'
#
loop_
_entity.id
_entity.type
_entity.pdbx_description
1 polymer ?
#
loop_
_entity_poly.entity_id
_entity_poly.type
_entity_poly.pdbx_seq_one_letter_code
_entity_poly.pdbx_strand_id
1 'polypeptide(L)'
;MPRSIQKQAEAGALFSEALQDAPLDPLASQVSNIVGLLLAAYAITGSIVFPRGWVREVMLAFEREGLKVPSAHTLRWYRCKLDTQPYLFASAPNVDLQLLEDLEAR
;
A
#
# COMPACT_ATOMS: atom_id res chain seq x y z
N MET A 1 -26.32 -12.29 -6.04
CA MET A 1 -25.34 -11.72 -6.99
C MET A 1 -23.96 -11.70 -6.36
N PRO A 2 -22.86 -11.91 -7.11
CA PRO A 2 -21.57 -12.27 -6.54
C PRO A 2 -20.85 -11.04 -5.98
N ARG A 3 -20.92 -10.86 -4.65
CA ARG A 3 -20.21 -9.82 -3.86
C ARG A 3 -18.68 -9.80 -4.06
N SER A 4 -18.10 -10.83 -4.69
CA SER A 4 -16.65 -10.95 -4.87
C SER A 4 -16.09 -10.07 -5.98
N ILE A 5 -16.85 -9.84 -7.07
CA ILE A 5 -16.38 -9.06 -8.23
C ILE A 5 -16.28 -7.57 -7.87
N GLN A 6 -17.27 -7.05 -7.14
CA GLN A 6 -17.28 -5.65 -6.67
C GLN A 6 -16.06 -5.33 -5.81
N LYS A 7 -15.70 -6.24 -4.88
CA LYS A 7 -14.54 -6.03 -3.99
C LYS A 7 -13.20 -6.00 -4.72
N GLN A 8 -13.05 -6.77 -5.81
CA GLN A 8 -11.85 -6.71 -6.64
C GLN A 8 -11.77 -5.40 -7.43
N ALA A 9 -12.90 -4.92 -7.96
CA ALA A 9 -12.96 -3.64 -8.66
C ALA A 9 -12.65 -2.46 -7.73
N GLU A 10 -13.14 -2.49 -6.49
CA GLU A 10 -12.81 -1.53 -5.44
C GLU A 10 -11.31 -1.50 -5.15
N ALA A 11 -10.67 -2.68 -5.02
CA ALA A 11 -9.22 -2.75 -4.83
C ALA A 11 -8.45 -2.18 -6.03
N GLY A 12 -8.89 -2.49 -7.25
CA GLY A 12 -8.26 -1.98 -8.47
C GLY A 12 -8.35 -0.45 -8.56
N ALA A 13 -9.52 0.12 -8.28
CA ALA A 13 -9.72 1.57 -8.28
C ALA A 13 -8.84 2.25 -7.23
N LEU A 14 -8.87 1.77 -5.98
CA LEU A 14 -8.08 2.33 -4.89
C LEU A 14 -6.57 2.33 -5.20
N PHE A 15 -6.02 1.19 -5.63
CA PHE A 15 -4.58 1.12 -5.86
C PHE A 15 -4.16 1.78 -7.18
N SER A 16 -5.08 1.94 -8.14
CA SER A 16 -4.81 2.78 -9.30
C SER A 16 -4.71 4.26 -8.94
N GLU A 17 -5.54 4.74 -8.01
CA GLU A 17 -5.49 6.11 -7.51
C GLU A 17 -4.26 6.32 -6.62
N ALA A 18 -3.99 5.41 -5.69
CA ALA A 18 -2.82 5.46 -4.80
C ALA A 18 -1.48 5.48 -5.57
N LEU A 19 -1.41 4.84 -6.74
CA LEU A 19 -0.22 4.89 -7.61
C LEU A 19 -0.02 6.25 -8.30
N GLN A 20 -1.06 7.07 -8.42
CA GLN A 20 -0.93 8.44 -8.93
C GLN A 20 -0.28 9.34 -7.89
N ASP A 21 -0.63 9.16 -6.62
CA ASP A 21 -0.08 9.92 -5.50
C ASP A 21 1.32 9.42 -5.08
N ALA A 22 1.53 8.10 -5.12
CA ALA A 22 2.79 7.45 -4.76
C ALA A 22 3.24 6.46 -5.86
N PRO A 23 3.79 6.97 -6.99
CA PRO A 23 4.30 6.11 -8.05
C PRO A 23 5.47 5.25 -7.57
N LEU A 24 5.59 4.04 -8.11
CA LEU A 24 6.70 3.15 -7.78
C LEU A 24 7.99 3.69 -8.40
N ASP A 25 9.04 3.82 -7.59
CA ASP A 25 10.35 4.26 -8.03
C ASP A 25 11.30 3.04 -8.17
N PRO A 26 11.81 2.73 -9.38
CA PRO A 26 12.77 1.64 -9.57
C PRO A 26 14.09 1.79 -8.82
N LEU A 27 14.46 3.01 -8.44
CA LEU A 27 15.67 3.30 -7.66
C LEU A 27 15.43 3.21 -6.15
N ALA A 28 14.16 3.24 -5.73
CA ALA A 28 13.80 3.13 -4.33
C ALA A 28 13.85 1.67 -3.83
N SER A 29 14.00 1.54 -2.51
CA SER A 29 13.91 0.22 -1.88
C SER A 29 12.49 -0.36 -2.04
N GLN A 30 12.38 -1.69 -2.08
CA GLN A 30 11.07 -2.36 -2.11
C GLN A 30 10.21 -1.96 -0.90
N VAL A 31 10.84 -1.66 0.25
CA VAL A 31 10.15 -1.20 1.46
C VAL A 31 9.52 0.18 1.24
N SER A 32 10.29 1.14 0.73
CA SER A 32 9.81 2.50 0.42
C SER A 32 8.61 2.46 -0.52
N ASN A 33 8.71 1.70 -1.61
CA ASN A 33 7.62 1.56 -2.58
C ASN A 33 6.37 0.92 -1.97
N ILE A 34 6.52 -0.14 -1.16
CA ILE A 34 5.38 -0.76 -0.50
C ILE A 34 4.75 0.20 0.50
N VAL A 35 5.54 0.77 1.41
CA VAL A 35 5.01 1.62 2.49
C VAL A 35 4.38 2.89 1.93
N GLY A 36 5.04 3.57 0.99
CA GLY A 36 4.50 4.75 0.33
C GLY A 36 3.16 4.47 -0.34
N LEU A 37 3.05 3.37 -1.09
CA LEU A 37 1.80 2.99 -1.74
C LEU A 37 0.68 2.65 -0.74
N LEU A 38 0.99 1.98 0.37
CA LEU A 38 -0.01 1.68 1.42
C LEU A 38 -0.44 2.95 2.16
N LEU A 39 0.46 3.91 2.36
CA LEU A 39 0.12 5.21 2.95
C LEU A 39 -0.72 6.07 2.01
N ALA A 40 -0.44 6.09 0.72
CA ALA A 40 -1.29 6.74 -0.27
C ALA A 40 -2.71 6.13 -0.26
N ALA A 41 -2.82 4.79 -0.24
CA ALA A 41 -4.12 4.13 -0.10
C ALA A 41 -4.83 4.47 1.23
N TYR A 42 -4.07 4.64 2.32
CA TYR A 42 -4.61 5.14 3.58
C TYR A 42 -5.12 6.57 3.47
N ALA A 43 -4.37 7.49 2.87
CA ALA A 43 -4.79 8.88 2.67
C ALA A 43 -6.10 9.00 1.89
N ILE A 44 -6.32 8.14 0.89
CA ILE A 44 -7.56 8.10 0.10
C ILE A 44 -8.75 7.57 0.92
N THR A 45 -8.53 6.56 1.77
CA THR A 45 -9.62 5.82 2.41
C THR A 45 -9.85 6.14 3.89
N GLY A 46 -8.89 6.80 4.54
CA GLY A 46 -8.81 6.94 5.99
C GLY A 46 -8.62 5.61 6.76
N SER A 47 -8.30 4.51 6.07
CA SER A 47 -8.21 3.19 6.72
C SER A 47 -7.15 2.27 6.12
N ILE A 48 -6.37 1.63 6.99
CA ILE A 48 -5.42 0.57 6.62
C ILE A 48 -6.09 -0.81 6.43
N VAL A 49 -7.43 -0.88 6.50
CA VAL A 49 -8.23 -2.08 6.22
C VAL A 49 -8.65 -2.08 4.75
N PHE A 50 -7.74 -2.52 3.89
CA PHE A 50 -7.95 -2.49 2.44
C PHE A 50 -8.93 -3.55 1.93
N PRO A 51 -9.63 -3.28 0.81
CA PRO A 51 -10.58 -4.20 0.18
C PRO A 51 -9.94 -5.52 -0.23
N ARG A 52 -10.74 -6.59 -0.27
CA ARG A 52 -10.27 -7.91 -0.70
C ARG A 52 -9.74 -7.82 -2.14
N GLY A 53 -8.52 -8.28 -2.34
CA GLY A 53 -7.86 -8.24 -3.65
C GLY A 53 -6.68 -7.27 -3.71
N TRP A 54 -6.55 -6.37 -2.75
CA TRP A 54 -5.48 -5.36 -2.71
C TRP A 54 -4.07 -5.92 -2.89
N VAL A 55 -3.76 -7.07 -2.28
CA VAL A 55 -2.46 -7.72 -2.40
C VAL A 55 -2.13 -8.03 -3.86
N ARG A 56 -3.13 -8.52 -4.62
CA ARG A 56 -2.97 -8.82 -6.05
C ARG A 56 -2.72 -7.54 -6.84
N GLU A 57 -3.46 -6.47 -6.54
CA GLU A 57 -3.30 -5.20 -7.25
C GLU A 57 -1.91 -4.59 -7.03
N VAL A 58 -1.39 -4.62 -5.80
CA VAL A 58 -0.01 -4.19 -5.52
C VAL A 58 1.00 -5.07 -6.26
N MET A 59 0.83 -6.39 -6.26
CA MET A 59 1.74 -7.29 -7.00
C MET A 59 1.74 -7.02 -8.50
N LEU A 60 0.56 -6.79 -9.09
CA LEU A 60 0.42 -6.44 -10.50
C LEU A 60 1.03 -5.07 -10.81
N ALA A 61 0.96 -4.10 -9.89
CA ALA A 61 1.61 -2.81 -10.05
C ALA A 61 3.15 -2.96 -10.13
N PHE A 62 3.74 -3.73 -9.21
CA PHE A 62 5.18 -4.01 -9.24
C PHE A 62 5.59 -4.75 -10.53
N GLU A 63 4.79 -5.71 -10.98
CA GLU A 63 5.05 -6.44 -12.22
C GLU A 63 5.01 -5.54 -13.46
N ARG A 64 4.02 -4.63 -13.55
CA ARG A 64 3.89 -3.68 -14.66
C ARG A 64 5.08 -2.73 -14.77
N GLU A 65 5.62 -2.30 -13.63
CA GLU A 65 6.80 -1.42 -13.56
C GLU A 65 8.13 -2.19 -13.69
N GLY A 66 8.10 -3.50 -13.95
CA GLY A 66 9.30 -4.33 -14.09
C GLY A 66 10.09 -4.51 -12.79
N LEU A 67 9.45 -4.27 -11.64
CA LEU A 67 10.07 -4.36 -10.32
C LEU A 67 9.95 -5.78 -9.76
N LYS A 68 10.82 -6.09 -8.79
CA LYS A 68 10.71 -7.35 -8.05
C LYS A 68 9.37 -7.39 -7.32
N VAL A 69 8.52 -8.35 -7.69
CA VAL A 69 7.20 -8.53 -7.09
C VAL A 69 7.34 -9.01 -5.63
N PRO A 70 6.75 -8.30 -4.64
CA PRO A 70 6.77 -8.74 -3.26
C PRO A 70 5.83 -9.93 -3.04
N SER A 71 6.14 -10.76 -2.03
CA SER A 71 5.26 -11.87 -1.67
C SER A 71 3.98 -11.36 -0.98
N ALA A 72 2.89 -12.13 -1.08
CA ALA A 72 1.66 -11.83 -0.35
C ALA A 72 1.86 -11.79 1.17
N HIS A 73 2.77 -12.60 1.72
CA HIS A 73 3.13 -12.58 3.13
C HIS A 73 3.80 -11.26 3.50
N THR A 74 4.79 -10.84 2.70
CA THR A 74 5.52 -9.57 2.86
C THR A 74 4.57 -8.37 2.88
N LEU A 75 3.66 -8.27 1.90
CA LEU A 75 2.69 -7.18 1.82
C LEU A 75 1.80 -7.11 3.07
N ARG A 76 1.23 -8.25 3.50
CA ARG A 76 0.38 -8.30 4.70
C ARG A 76 1.14 -7.95 5.97
N TRP A 77 2.41 -8.35 6.05
CA TRP A 77 3.29 -8.00 7.17
C TRP A 77 3.50 -6.49 7.24
N TYR A 78 3.81 -5.82 6.13
CA TYR A 78 3.95 -4.35 6.09
C TYR A 78 2.67 -3.64 6.52
N ARG A 79 1.51 -4.03 5.98
CA ARG A 79 0.21 -3.48 6.40
C ARG A 79 -0.04 -3.68 7.90
N CYS A 80 0.26 -4.87 8.43
CA CYS A 80 0.13 -5.17 9.86
C CYS A 80 1.06 -4.30 10.72
N LYS A 81 2.28 -4.05 10.24
CA LYS A 81 3.23 -3.16 10.92
C LYS A 81 2.82 -1.70 10.85
N LEU A 82 2.27 -1.23 9.73
CA LEU A 82 1.67 0.11 9.66
C LEU A 82 0.50 0.28 10.63
N ASP A 83 -0.25 -0.78 10.91
CA ASP A 83 -1.39 -0.76 11.83
C ASP A 83 -0.99 -0.85 13.31
N THR A 84 0.17 -1.45 13.61
CA THR A 84 0.58 -1.73 15.01
C THR A 84 1.81 -0.96 15.48
N GLN A 85 2.69 -0.57 14.56
CA GLN A 85 3.95 0.13 14.80
C GLN A 85 4.29 1.05 13.60
N PRO A 86 3.45 2.05 13.25
CA PRO A 86 3.66 2.93 12.10
C PRO A 86 5.09 3.49 11.99
N TYR A 87 5.65 3.99 13.09
CA TYR A 87 6.99 4.58 13.15
C TYR A 87 8.14 3.64 12.83
N LEU A 88 7.90 2.32 12.72
CA LEU A 88 8.91 1.37 12.22
C LEU A 88 9.46 1.79 10.85
N PHE A 89 8.68 2.53 10.06
CA PHE A 89 9.03 2.96 8.70
C PHE A 89 9.45 4.42 8.59
N ALA A 90 9.59 5.16 9.70
CA ALA A 90 9.92 6.59 9.66
C ALA A 90 11.29 6.91 9.02
N SER A 91 12.21 5.94 9.01
CA SER A 91 13.52 6.08 8.37
C SER A 91 13.55 5.65 6.89
N ALA A 92 12.44 5.10 6.37
CA ALA A 92 12.38 4.68 4.98
C ALA A 92 12.30 5.92 4.08
N PRO A 93 13.13 6.01 3.02
CA PRO A 93 13.07 7.11 2.07
C PRO A 93 11.67 7.26 1.46
N ASN A 94 11.24 8.51 1.26
CA ASN A 94 9.98 8.89 0.60
C ASN A 94 8.71 8.41 1.32
N VAL A 95 8.81 8.09 2.62
CA VAL A 95 7.64 7.82 3.46
C VAL A 95 7.15 9.13 4.08
N ASP A 96 5.84 9.37 3.94
CA ASP A 96 5.20 10.54 4.53
C ASP A 96 5.04 10.37 6.05
N LEU A 97 5.79 11.16 6.81
CA LEU A 97 5.78 11.14 8.28
C LEU A 97 4.45 11.62 8.85
N GLN A 98 3.75 12.53 8.18
CA GLN A 98 2.46 13.03 8.64
C GLN A 98 1.41 11.92 8.58
N LEU A 99 1.41 11.10 7.52
CA LEU A 99 0.51 9.96 7.43
C LEU A 99 0.83 8.86 8.46
N LEU A 100 2.09 8.73 8.87
CA LEU A 100 2.45 7.83 9.98
C LEU A 100 1.95 8.36 11.32
N GLU A 101 2.07 9.66 11.57
CA GLU A 101 1.52 10.34 12.75
C GLU A 101 0.00 10.15 12.83
N ASP A 102 -0.70 10.35 11.72
CA ASP A 102 -2.15 10.18 11.63
C ASP A 102 -2.59 8.73 11.91
N LEU A 103 -1.80 7.74 11.48
CA LEU A 103 -2.07 6.32 11.76
C LEU A 103 -1.89 5.95 13.22
N GLU A 104 -0.88 6.51 13.90
CA GLU A 104 -0.65 6.28 15.34
C GLU A 104 -1.75 6.92 16.20
N ALA A 105 -2.29 8.06 15.75
CA ALA A 105 -3.30 8.81 16.49
C ALA A 105 -4.75 8.27 16.36
N ARG A 106 -4.97 7.23 15.55
CA ARG A 106 -6.29 6.68 15.19
C ARG A 106 -6.82 5.64 16.19
#